data_AF-A0A9P6G3N9-F1
#
_entry.id   AF-A0A9P6G3N9-F1
#
_cell.length_a   1.000
_cell.length_b   1.000
_cell.length_c   1.000
_cell.angle_alpha   90.00
_cell.angle_beta   90.00
_cell.angle_gamma   90.00
#
_symmetry.space_group_name_H-M   'P 1'
#
loop_
_entity.id
_entity.type
_entity.pdbx_description
1 polymer ?
#
loop_
_entity_poly.entity_id
_entity_poly.type
_entity_poly.pdbx_seq_one_letter_code
_entity_poly.pdbx_strand_id
1 'polypeptide(L)'
;MQVRPSGIPVSSSLISYLAQQSAQAVPLCTLRTRGTTLPSTFYFIESVVRNSSVPVPTLVTSLVYLRRLQSRLPPNSKFMPSTVHRVFLAALILAAKYLNDTSPTNKEWARYSIVPGYERFGFPITEVNFMERQLLGMLEWDLCIDSEDFYFEIWPLTMFLSIQRPLDSENPQRQTKCKRVAKVQQHLSPAPDSQSGLIRPKSKRSRARN
;
A
#
# COMPACT_ATOMS: atom_id res chain seq x y z
N MET A 1 18.66 -19.39 -2.02
CA MET A 1 18.01 -18.54 -3.04
C MET A 1 16.77 -17.92 -2.42
N GLN A 2 16.81 -16.63 -2.06
CA GLN A 2 15.62 -15.93 -1.55
C GLN A 2 14.77 -15.49 -2.75
N VAL A 3 13.61 -16.11 -2.91
CA VAL A 3 12.56 -15.66 -3.83
C VAL A 3 12.10 -14.30 -3.32
N ARG A 4 12.31 -13.23 -4.10
CA ARG A 4 11.72 -11.92 -3.80
C ARG A 4 10.20 -12.03 -3.96
N PRO A 5 9.39 -11.60 -2.99
CA PRO A 5 7.94 -11.61 -3.17
C PRO A 5 7.61 -10.61 -4.28
N SER A 6 7.08 -11.12 -5.39
CA SER A 6 6.61 -10.37 -6.57
C SER A 6 5.26 -9.70 -6.33
N GLY A 7 5.06 -9.13 -5.14
CA GLY A 7 3.87 -8.37 -4.77
C GLY A 7 4.18 -6.87 -4.77
N ILE A 8 3.20 -6.06 -5.17
CA ILE A 8 3.30 -4.60 -5.01
C ILE A 8 3.48 -4.33 -3.50
N PRO A 9 4.54 -3.62 -3.08
CA PRO A 9 4.74 -3.33 -1.67
C PRO A 9 3.58 -2.48 -1.16
N VAL A 10 3.04 -2.86 -0.01
CA VAL A 10 2.00 -2.08 0.69
C VAL A 10 2.57 -0.70 1.04
N SER A 11 1.83 0.37 0.75
CA SER A 11 2.31 1.73 0.96
C SER A 11 2.48 2.04 2.45
N SER A 12 3.54 2.81 2.79
CA SER A 12 3.79 3.22 4.19
C SER A 12 2.63 4.02 4.78
N SER A 13 1.87 4.76 3.98
CA SER A 13 0.66 5.47 4.43
C SER A 13 -0.42 4.50 4.90
N LEU A 14 -0.64 3.38 4.22
CA LEU A 14 -1.59 2.36 4.67
C LEU A 14 -1.11 1.70 5.97
N ILE A 15 0.18 1.39 6.11
CA ILE A 15 0.74 0.87 7.36
C ILE A 15 0.55 1.87 8.52
N SER A 16 0.76 3.17 8.26
CA SER A 16 0.52 4.24 9.24
C SER A 16 -0.93 4.28 9.69
N TYR A 17 -1.86 4.18 8.73
CA TYR A 17 -3.29 4.13 9.03
C TYR A 17 -3.67 2.91 9.88
N LEU A 18 -3.20 1.71 9.50
CA LEU A 18 -3.42 0.48 10.27
C LEU A 18 -2.89 0.60 11.71
N ALA A 19 -1.70 1.18 11.88
CA ALA A 19 -1.10 1.40 13.19
C ALA A 19 -1.93 2.36 14.06
N GLN A 20 -2.45 3.44 13.45
CA GLN A 20 -3.34 4.39 14.12
C GLN A 20 -4.65 3.71 14.54
N GLN A 21 -5.30 2.96 13.66
CA GLN A 21 -6.55 2.27 13.97
C GLN A 21 -6.37 1.19 15.04
N SER A 22 -5.26 0.45 14.99
CA SER A 22 -4.92 -0.53 16.02
C SER A 22 -4.75 0.10 17.40
N ALA A 23 -4.16 1.29 17.46
CA ALA A 23 -3.99 2.04 18.71
C ALA A 23 -5.33 2.60 19.24
N GLN A 24 -6.26 2.97 18.36
CA GLN A 24 -7.59 3.46 18.73
C GLN A 24 -8.51 2.34 19.22
N ALA A 25 -8.34 1.12 18.70
CA ALA A 25 -9.14 -0.05 19.09
C ALA A 25 -8.96 -0.46 20.56
N VAL A 26 -7.89 -0.03 21.22
CA VAL A 26 -7.58 -0.36 22.62
C VAL A 26 -7.47 0.94 23.43
N PRO A 27 -8.40 1.22 24.37
CA PRO A 27 -8.27 2.35 25.29
C PRO A 27 -6.91 2.32 25.98
N LEU A 28 -6.09 3.33 25.72
CA LEU A 28 -4.67 3.33 26.06
C LEU A 28 -4.43 3.01 27.54
N CYS A 29 -3.60 2.00 27.79
CA CYS A 29 -2.92 1.85 29.06
C CYS A 29 -1.60 2.62 29.00
N THR A 30 -1.49 3.71 29.74
CA THR A 30 -0.28 4.55 29.86
C THR A 30 0.80 3.89 30.73
N LEU A 31 1.18 2.65 30.44
CA LEU A 31 2.24 1.96 31.18
C LEU A 31 3.57 2.03 30.42
N ARG A 32 4.50 2.78 31.03
CA ARG A 32 5.90 2.89 30.61
C ARG A 32 6.56 1.52 30.80
N THR A 33 6.96 0.85 29.71
CA THR A 33 7.73 -0.40 29.79
C THR A 33 9.10 -0.11 30.40
N ARG A 34 9.33 -0.60 31.63
CA ARG A 34 10.67 -0.66 32.20
C ARG A 34 11.32 -1.96 31.72
N GLY A 35 12.32 -1.87 30.83
CA GLY A 35 13.27 -2.96 30.56
C GLY A 35 13.13 -3.76 29.26
N THR A 36 12.10 -3.51 28.44
CA THR A 36 12.02 -4.10 27.09
C THR A 36 11.62 -3.03 26.07
N THR A 37 12.48 -2.80 25.08
CA THR A 37 12.18 -1.96 23.92
C THR A 37 11.21 -2.75 23.03
N LEU A 38 9.92 -2.42 23.07
CA LEU A 38 8.94 -2.98 22.13
C LEU A 38 9.07 -2.24 20.79
N PRO A 39 8.87 -2.92 19.64
CA PRO A 39 8.80 -2.23 18.37
C PRO A 39 7.60 -1.29 18.34
N SER A 40 7.72 -0.18 17.61
CA SER A 40 6.55 0.65 17.34
C SER A 40 5.47 -0.18 16.63
N THR A 41 4.20 0.16 16.85
CA THR A 41 3.09 -0.51 16.16
C THR A 41 3.27 -0.45 14.65
N PHE A 42 3.69 0.69 14.12
CA PHE A 42 4.01 0.86 12.70
C PHE A 42 5.03 -0.20 12.21
N TYR A 43 6.18 -0.29 12.89
CA TYR A 43 7.27 -1.16 12.46
C TYR A 43 6.89 -2.65 12.59
N PHE A 44 6.13 -3.00 13.62
CA PHE A 44 5.57 -4.34 13.75
C PHE A 44 4.62 -4.69 12.60
N ILE A 45 3.67 -3.81 12.30
CA ILE A 45 2.70 -4.02 11.21
C ILE A 45 3.43 -4.12 9.88
N GLU A 46 4.37 -3.21 9.60
CA GLU A 46 5.20 -3.26 8.40
C GLU A 46 5.91 -4.61 8.25
N SER A 47 6.54 -5.09 9.32
CA SER A 47 7.26 -6.37 9.33
C SER A 47 6.32 -7.56 9.08
N VAL A 48 5.19 -7.64 9.79
CA VAL A 48 4.22 -8.74 9.65
C VAL A 48 3.56 -8.75 8.28
N VAL A 49 3.15 -7.59 7.75
CA VAL A 49 2.52 -7.47 6.42
C VAL A 49 3.50 -7.88 5.33
N ARG A 50 4.76 -7.43 5.42
CA ARG A 50 5.81 -7.83 4.49
C ARG A 50 6.09 -9.33 4.55
N ASN A 51 6.15 -9.92 5.75
CA ASN A 51 6.45 -11.34 5.94
C ASN A 51 5.31 -12.26 5.48
N SER A 52 4.06 -11.83 5.67
CA SER A 52 2.87 -12.62 5.34
C SER A 52 2.39 -12.42 3.89
N SER A 53 2.77 -11.32 3.23
CA SER A 53 2.37 -11.00 1.85
C SER A 53 0.85 -11.04 1.62
N VAL A 54 0.08 -10.71 2.67
CA VAL A 54 -1.38 -10.65 2.61
C VAL A 54 -1.87 -9.51 1.71
N PRO A 55 -2.96 -9.71 0.96
CA PRO A 55 -3.48 -8.70 0.06
C PRO A 55 -4.20 -7.58 0.82
N VAL A 56 -4.33 -6.40 0.20
CA VAL A 56 -4.96 -5.21 0.81
C VAL A 56 -6.38 -5.46 1.34
N PRO A 57 -7.27 -6.22 0.65
CA PRO A 57 -8.60 -6.54 1.21
C PRO A 57 -8.54 -7.25 2.57
N THR A 58 -7.53 -8.10 2.79
CA THR A 58 -7.30 -8.73 4.10
C THR A 58 -6.91 -7.71 5.17
N LEU A 59 -6.10 -6.71 4.81
CA LEU A 59 -5.74 -5.61 5.71
C LEU A 59 -6.94 -4.71 6.03
N VAL A 60 -7.82 -4.45 5.06
CA VAL A 60 -9.04 -3.67 5.29
C VAL A 60 -10.01 -4.46 6.19
N THR A 61 -10.11 -5.78 5.99
CA THR A 61 -10.99 -6.62 6.80
C THR A 61 -10.52 -6.73 8.25
N SER A 62 -9.21 -6.69 8.49
CA SER A 62 -8.72 -6.64 9.88
C SER A 62 -9.13 -5.34 10.59
N LEU A 63 -9.33 -4.22 9.87
CA LEU A 63 -9.88 -2.99 10.45
C LEU A 63 -11.32 -3.18 10.95
N VAL A 64 -12.16 -3.86 10.16
CA VAL A 64 -13.54 -4.18 10.58
C VAL A 64 -13.52 -4.96 11.91
N TYR A 65 -12.65 -5.96 12.01
CA TYR A 65 -12.53 -6.76 13.24
C TYR A 65 -11.98 -5.95 14.42
N LEU A 66 -11.08 -5.00 14.19
CA LEU A 66 -10.62 -4.08 15.23
C LEU A 66 -11.74 -3.15 15.72
N ARG A 67 -12.57 -2.61 14.83
CA ARG A 67 -13.75 -1.80 15.19
C ARG A 67 -14.78 -2.59 15.98
N ARG A 68 -15.08 -3.82 15.53
CA ARG A 68 -15.98 -4.72 16.25
C ARG A 68 -15.44 -5.05 17.64
N LEU A 69 -14.14 -5.36 17.75
CA LEU A 69 -13.48 -5.58 19.04
C LEU A 69 -13.63 -4.36 19.96
N GLN A 70 -13.34 -3.15 19.46
CA GLN A 70 -13.43 -1.92 20.24
C GLN A 70 -14.81 -1.75 20.90
N SER A 71 -15.88 -2.09 20.18
CA SER A 71 -17.27 -2.00 20.67
C SER A 71 -17.63 -3.06 21.73
N ARG A 72 -16.82 -4.13 21.83
CA ARG A 72 -17.01 -5.25 22.77
C ARG A 72 -16.08 -5.18 23.99
N LEU A 73 -15.15 -4.23 24.03
CA LEU A 73 -14.20 -4.09 25.14
C LEU A 73 -14.86 -3.34 26.33
N PRO A 74 -14.66 -3.82 27.58
CA PRO A 74 -15.10 -3.08 28.75
C PRO A 74 -14.36 -1.74 28.88
N PRO A 75 -15.04 -0.63 29.20
CA PRO A 75 -14.45 0.72 29.21
C PRO A 75 -13.29 0.90 30.21
N ASN A 76 -13.23 0.07 31.26
CA ASN A 76 -12.21 0.16 32.33
C ASN A 76 -11.16 -0.96 32.25
N SER A 77 -10.98 -1.57 31.08
CA SER A 77 -10.04 -2.66 30.89
C SER A 77 -8.59 -2.17 30.99
N LYS A 78 -7.79 -2.87 31.81
CA LYS A 78 -6.34 -2.63 31.88
C LYS A 78 -5.64 -3.47 30.82
N PHE A 79 -5.02 -2.80 29.86
CA PHE A 79 -4.28 -3.45 28.78
C PHE A 79 -2.77 -3.41 29.02
N MET A 80 -2.03 -4.37 28.49
CA MET A 80 -0.57 -4.36 28.53
C MET A 80 0.03 -3.57 27.35
N PRO A 81 1.27 -3.08 27.43
CA PRO A 81 1.89 -2.31 26.35
C PRO A 81 1.95 -3.01 24.98
N SER A 82 2.02 -4.35 24.94
CA SER A 82 1.99 -5.13 23.70
C SER A 82 0.58 -5.45 23.19
N THR A 83 -0.48 -4.96 23.86
CA THR A 83 -1.87 -5.29 23.50
C THR A 83 -2.20 -4.85 22.09
N VAL A 84 -1.74 -3.66 21.67
CA VAL A 84 -1.97 -3.15 20.31
C VAL A 84 -1.41 -4.12 19.25
N HIS A 85 -0.19 -4.62 19.45
CA HIS A 85 0.43 -5.62 18.57
C HIS A 85 -0.37 -6.92 18.53
N ARG A 86 -0.84 -7.38 19.70
CA ARG A 86 -1.61 -8.62 19.85
C ARG A 86 -2.95 -8.55 19.12
N VAL A 87 -3.72 -7.48 19.36
CA VAL A 87 -5.06 -7.33 18.77
C VAL A 87 -4.98 -7.16 17.26
N PHE A 88 -3.99 -6.40 16.77
CA PHE A 88 -3.76 -6.28 15.33
C PHE A 88 -3.43 -7.63 14.71
N LEU A 89 -2.48 -8.38 15.30
CA LEU A 89 -2.09 -9.68 14.78
C LEU A 89 -3.26 -10.66 14.79
N ALA A 90 -4.06 -10.72 15.86
CA ALA A 90 -5.24 -11.56 15.93
C ALA A 90 -6.27 -11.20 14.85
N ALA A 91 -6.56 -9.91 14.66
CA ALA A 91 -7.49 -9.44 13.64
C ALA A 91 -6.98 -9.79 12.23
N LEU A 92 -5.69 -9.66 11.99
CA LEU A 92 -5.07 -10.02 10.71
C LEU A 92 -5.15 -11.52 10.43
N ILE A 93 -4.90 -12.36 11.44
CA ILE A 93 -5.02 -13.83 11.33
C ILE A 93 -6.44 -14.22 10.96
N LEU A 94 -7.45 -13.68 11.68
CA LEU A 94 -8.85 -13.97 11.39
C LEU A 94 -9.22 -13.52 9.97
N ALA A 95 -8.81 -12.31 9.56
CA ALA A 95 -9.09 -11.79 8.23
C ALA A 95 -8.46 -12.67 7.14
N ALA A 96 -7.21 -13.10 7.35
CA ALA A 96 -6.51 -13.93 6.39
C ALA A 96 -7.14 -15.32 6.25
N LYS A 97 -7.57 -15.92 7.36
CA LYS A 97 -8.23 -17.23 7.36
C LYS A 97 -9.66 -17.19 6.84
N TYR A 98 -10.35 -16.07 7.02
CA TYR A 98 -11.73 -15.91 6.57
C TYR A 98 -11.82 -15.68 5.05
N LEU A 99 -10.91 -14.87 4.48
CA LEU A 99 -11.02 -14.42 3.09
C LEU A 99 -10.25 -15.26 2.07
N ASN A 100 -9.21 -15.98 2.48
CA ASN A 100 -8.31 -16.66 1.55
C ASN A 100 -8.48 -18.18 1.63
N ASP A 101 -8.72 -18.82 0.49
CA ASP A 101 -8.82 -20.29 0.38
C ASP A 101 -7.58 -21.01 0.92
N THR A 102 -6.41 -20.36 0.79
CA THR A 102 -5.16 -20.77 1.41
C THR A 102 -4.64 -19.64 2.27
N SER A 103 -4.47 -19.89 3.57
CA SER A 103 -3.98 -18.91 4.53
C SER A 103 -2.85 -19.52 5.39
N PRO A 104 -1.91 -18.69 5.91
CA PRO A 104 -0.84 -19.19 6.75
C PRO A 104 -1.38 -19.83 8.02
N THR A 105 -0.75 -20.92 8.42
CA THR A 105 -1.00 -21.60 9.70
C THR A 105 -0.56 -20.72 10.88
N ASN A 106 -1.07 -20.99 12.09
CA ASN A 106 -0.64 -20.25 13.29
C ASN A 106 0.86 -20.40 13.58
N LYS A 107 1.47 -21.51 13.15
CA LYS A 107 2.91 -21.71 13.23
C LYS A 107 3.67 -20.71 12.35
N GLU A 108 3.14 -20.40 11.17
CA GLU A 108 3.70 -19.39 10.27
C GLU A 108 3.45 -17.98 10.80
N TRP A 109 2.26 -17.68 11.31
CA TRP A 109 1.97 -16.39 11.96
C TRP A 109 2.88 -16.11 13.16
N ALA A 110 3.18 -17.12 13.97
CA ALA A 110 4.17 -17.01 15.05
C ALA A 110 5.55 -16.61 14.52
N ARG A 111 5.99 -17.18 13.39
CA ARG A 111 7.25 -16.80 12.73
C ARG A 111 7.21 -15.38 12.18
N TYR A 112 6.09 -14.98 11.55
CA TYR A 112 5.94 -13.65 10.97
C TYR A 112 5.90 -12.53 12.01
N SER A 113 5.50 -12.85 13.24
CA SER A 113 5.46 -11.91 14.36
C SER A 113 6.84 -11.48 14.89
N ILE A 114 7.91 -12.20 14.51
CA ILE A 114 9.28 -11.85 14.90
C ILE A 114 9.72 -10.61 14.11
N VAL A 115 10.20 -9.60 14.83
CA VAL A 115 10.60 -8.32 14.25
C VAL A 115 12.12 -8.19 14.25
N PRO A 116 12.77 -7.94 13.11
CA PRO A 116 14.22 -7.71 13.05
C PRO A 116 14.67 -6.56 13.96
N GLY A 117 15.78 -6.76 14.69
CA GLY A 117 16.28 -5.77 15.67
C GLY A 117 15.56 -5.79 17.02
N TYR A 118 14.53 -6.62 17.18
CA TYR A 118 13.79 -6.81 18.43
C TYR A 118 13.81 -8.28 18.84
N GLU A 119 14.98 -8.81 19.18
CA GLU A 119 15.20 -10.25 19.44
C GLU A 119 14.33 -10.82 20.57
N ARG A 120 13.93 -9.97 21.52
CA ARG A 120 13.07 -10.35 22.65
C ARG A 120 11.58 -10.17 22.36
N PHE A 121 11.21 -9.77 21.15
CA PHE A 121 9.84 -9.51 20.74
C PHE A 121 9.39 -10.47 19.64
N GLY A 122 8.24 -11.08 19.88
CA GLY A 122 7.57 -12.01 19.00
C GLY A 122 6.57 -12.83 19.82
N PHE A 123 5.62 -13.47 19.14
CA PHE A 123 4.58 -14.25 19.79
C PHE A 123 4.79 -15.74 19.51
N PRO A 124 5.03 -16.58 20.53
CA PRO A 124 5.10 -18.03 20.36
C PRO A 124 3.75 -18.58 19.87
N ILE A 125 3.77 -19.76 19.26
CA ILE A 125 2.58 -20.39 18.69
C ILE A 125 1.43 -20.55 19.70
N THR A 126 1.73 -20.86 20.97
CA THR A 126 0.74 -20.99 22.05
C THR A 126 -0.01 -19.67 22.28
N GLU A 127 0.72 -18.57 22.20
CA GLU A 127 0.19 -17.22 22.36
C GLU A 127 -0.59 -16.77 21.13
N VAL A 128 -0.11 -17.10 19.92
CA VAL A 128 -0.86 -16.87 18.67
C VAL A 128 -2.20 -17.61 18.69
N ASN A 129 -2.19 -18.90 19.08
CA ASN A 129 -3.41 -19.68 19.25
C ASN A 129 -4.35 -19.10 20.31
N PHE A 130 -3.80 -18.53 21.39
CA PHE A 130 -4.59 -17.87 22.42
C PHE A 130 -5.22 -16.58 21.90
N MET A 131 -4.44 -15.71 21.27
CA MET A 131 -4.90 -14.43 20.71
C MET A 131 -5.99 -14.63 19.67
N GLU A 132 -5.82 -15.60 18.76
CA GLU A 132 -6.84 -15.93 17.76
C GLU A 132 -8.15 -16.37 18.42
N ARG A 133 -8.11 -17.36 19.32
CA ARG A 133 -9.30 -17.86 20.01
C ARG A 133 -9.96 -16.79 20.87
N GLN A 134 -9.17 -15.94 21.51
CA GLN A 134 -9.67 -14.85 22.34
C GLN A 134 -10.44 -13.84 21.50
N LEU A 135 -9.87 -13.37 20.38
CA LEU A 135 -10.56 -12.43 19.50
C LEU A 135 -11.81 -13.06 18.89
N LEU A 136 -11.73 -14.31 18.45
CA LEU A 136 -12.87 -15.03 17.88
C LEU A 136 -14.03 -15.16 18.88
N GLY A 137 -13.71 -15.44 20.15
CA GLY A 137 -14.68 -15.45 21.24
C GLY A 137 -15.28 -14.06 21.51
N MET A 138 -14.46 -13.00 21.50
CA MET A 138 -14.95 -11.62 21.68
C MET A 138 -15.86 -11.15 20.55
N LEU A 139 -15.64 -11.64 19.33
CA LEU A 139 -16.48 -11.39 18.17
C LEU A 139 -17.70 -12.33 18.10
N GLU A 140 -17.81 -13.30 19.00
CA GLU A 140 -18.90 -14.29 18.98
C GLU A 140 -19.07 -14.99 17.62
N TRP A 141 -17.95 -15.21 16.91
CA TRP A 141 -17.92 -15.76 15.54
C TRP A 141 -18.60 -14.90 14.46
N ASP A 142 -18.95 -13.65 14.78
CA ASP A 142 -19.39 -12.67 13.78
C ASP A 142 -18.19 -12.20 12.95
N LEU A 143 -17.89 -12.99 11.91
CA LEU A 143 -16.84 -12.74 10.92
C LEU A 143 -17.42 -12.33 9.55
N CYS A 144 -18.74 -12.39 9.37
CA CYS A 144 -19.35 -12.04 8.09
C CYS A 144 -19.19 -10.56 7.82
N ILE A 145 -18.61 -10.21 6.68
CA ILE A 145 -18.40 -8.83 6.24
C ILE A 145 -19.44 -8.50 5.18
N ASP A 146 -20.26 -7.49 5.44
CA ASP A 146 -21.17 -6.95 4.44
C ASP A 146 -20.55 -5.73 3.72
N SER A 147 -21.28 -5.21 2.73
CA SER A 147 -20.82 -4.03 2.00
C SER A 147 -20.74 -2.79 2.89
N GLU A 148 -21.61 -2.65 3.88
CA GLU A 148 -21.66 -1.48 4.76
C GLU A 148 -20.42 -1.43 5.67
N ASP A 149 -20.05 -2.54 6.28
CA ASP A 149 -18.81 -2.70 7.05
C ASP A 149 -17.58 -2.30 6.22
N PHE A 150 -17.55 -2.75 4.96
CA PHE A 150 -16.46 -2.46 4.05
C PHE A 150 -16.39 -0.98 3.69
N TYR A 151 -17.53 -0.35 3.37
CA TYR A 151 -17.59 1.09 3.08
C TYR A 151 -17.20 1.93 4.29
N PHE A 152 -17.61 1.52 5.49
CA PHE A 152 -17.29 2.23 6.73
C PHE A 152 -15.78 2.30 6.97
N GLU A 153 -15.03 1.25 6.63
CA GLU A 153 -13.57 1.25 6.78
C GLU A 153 -12.84 1.88 5.59
N ILE A 154 -13.34 1.69 4.36
CA ILE A 154 -12.67 2.21 3.16
C ILE A 154 -12.81 3.71 3.01
N TRP A 155 -13.96 4.28 3.33
CA TRP A 155 -14.18 5.72 3.18
C TRP A 155 -13.14 6.57 3.95
N PRO A 156 -12.94 6.39 5.28
CA PRO A 156 -11.91 7.12 6.01
C PRO A 156 -10.50 6.76 5.54
N LEU A 157 -10.24 5.52 5.13
CA LEU A 157 -8.95 5.11 4.58
C LEU A 157 -8.62 5.86 3.28
N THR A 158 -9.54 5.92 2.33
CA THR A 158 -9.34 6.63 1.05
C THR A 158 -9.13 8.12 1.28
N MET A 159 -9.87 8.71 2.21
CA MET A 159 -9.66 10.09 2.63
C MET A 159 -8.27 10.30 3.23
N PHE A 160 -7.86 9.46 4.18
CA PHE A 160 -6.53 9.52 4.80
C PHE A 160 -5.41 9.41 3.75
N LEU A 161 -5.53 8.46 2.83
CA LEU A 161 -4.55 8.24 1.77
C LEU A 161 -4.52 9.41 0.76
N SER A 162 -5.65 10.08 0.52
CA SER A 162 -5.72 11.23 -0.38
C SER A 162 -4.97 12.46 0.17
N ILE A 163 -5.04 12.69 1.48
CA ILE A 163 -4.35 13.79 2.18
C ILE A 163 -2.83 13.56 2.20
N GLN A 164 -2.41 12.29 2.30
CA GLN A 164 -1.00 11.90 2.36
C GLN A 164 -0.31 11.89 1.00
N ARG A 165 -1.05 11.99 -0.11
CA ARG A 165 -0.41 12.22 -1.41
C ARG A 165 0.19 13.63 -1.37
N PRO A 166 1.51 13.79 -1.58
CA PRO A 166 2.02 15.10 -1.93
C PRO A 166 1.15 15.63 -3.06
N LEU A 167 0.64 16.86 -2.92
CA LEU A 167 0.18 17.58 -4.09
C LEU A 167 1.37 17.56 -5.04
N ASP A 168 1.31 16.74 -6.08
CA ASP A 168 2.24 16.83 -7.20
C ASP A 168 2.01 18.21 -7.80
N SER A 169 2.66 19.22 -7.23
CA SER A 169 2.84 20.51 -7.87
C SER A 169 3.65 20.22 -9.13
N GLU A 170 2.93 20.10 -10.26
CA GLU A 170 3.39 20.45 -11.60
C GLU A 170 4.88 20.19 -11.82
N ASN A 171 5.28 18.94 -12.04
CA ASN A 171 6.66 18.65 -12.42
C ASN A 171 6.90 19.19 -13.85
N PRO A 172 7.65 20.31 -14.06
CA PRO A 172 7.80 20.94 -15.38
C PRO A 172 8.66 20.09 -16.34
N GLN A 173 9.27 19.00 -15.85
CA GLN A 173 10.22 18.18 -16.60
C GLN A 173 9.58 17.27 -17.67
N ARG A 174 8.25 17.19 -17.77
CA ARG A 174 7.60 16.49 -18.89
C ARG A 174 7.67 17.27 -20.20
N GLN A 175 7.87 18.60 -20.19
CA GLN A 175 7.99 19.39 -21.43
C GLN A 175 9.36 19.26 -22.12
N THR A 176 10.44 18.98 -21.40
CA THR A 176 11.79 18.91 -21.99
C THR A 176 12.06 17.62 -22.77
N LYS A 177 11.26 16.55 -22.57
CA LYS A 177 11.41 15.31 -23.35
C LYS A 177 10.72 15.38 -24.72
N CYS A 178 9.68 16.19 -24.90
CA CYS A 178 9.04 16.40 -26.22
C CYS A 178 9.80 17.38 -27.13
N LYS A 179 10.62 18.30 -26.60
CA LYS A 179 11.39 19.25 -27.43
C LYS A 179 12.60 18.62 -28.16
N ARG A 180 13.09 17.44 -27.73
CA ARG A 180 14.19 16.74 -28.43
C ARG A 180 13.72 15.90 -29.63
N VAL A 181 12.48 15.41 -29.61
CA VAL A 181 11.93 14.62 -30.74
C VAL A 181 11.58 15.52 -31.93
N ALA A 182 11.20 16.78 -31.68
CA ALA A 182 10.93 17.75 -32.75
C ALA A 182 12.19 18.23 -33.51
N LYS A 183 13.39 18.12 -32.92
CA LYS A 183 14.64 18.59 -33.55
C LYS A 183 15.35 17.53 -34.41
N VAL A 184 14.97 16.25 -34.29
CA VAL A 184 15.56 15.15 -35.08
C VAL A 184 14.82 14.95 -36.42
N GLN A 185 13.56 15.38 -36.53
CA GLN A 185 12.77 15.23 -37.76
C GLN A 185 13.10 16.28 -38.86
N GLN A 186 13.93 17.29 -38.58
CA GLN A 186 14.32 18.31 -39.56
C GLN A 186 15.55 17.96 -40.41
N HIS A 187 16.22 16.82 -40.17
CA HIS A 187 17.49 16.50 -40.84
C HIS A 187 17.51 15.25 -41.73
N LEU A 188 16.36 14.64 -42.01
CA LEU A 188 16.25 13.61 -43.06
C LEU A 188 15.05 13.90 -43.99
N SER A 189 15.32 14.61 -45.08
CA SER A 189 14.53 14.51 -46.32
C SER A 189 15.50 14.15 -47.45
N PRO A 190 15.20 13.12 -48.28
CA PRO A 190 16.01 12.80 -49.44
C PRO A 190 15.75 13.80 -50.57
N ALA A 191 16.79 14.01 -51.39
CA ALA A 191 16.79 14.90 -52.55
C ALA A 191 15.79 14.45 -53.63
N PRO A 192 15.18 15.38 -54.39
CA PRO A 192 14.43 15.04 -55.59
C PRO A 192 15.38 14.95 -56.79
N ASP A 193 15.42 13.78 -57.41
CA ASP A 193 16.03 13.59 -58.73
C ASP A 193 15.18 14.22 -59.85
N SER A 194 15.91 14.62 -60.89
CA SER A 194 15.54 15.58 -61.93
C SER A 194 14.70 15.02 -63.07
N GLN A 195 14.00 15.92 -63.78
CA GLN A 195 13.69 15.99 -65.24
C GLN A 195 12.24 16.51 -65.45
N SER A 196 11.88 17.47 -66.32
CA SER A 196 12.51 18.04 -67.52
C SER A 196 11.81 19.35 -67.93
N GLY A 197 12.57 20.25 -68.57
CA GLY A 197 12.12 21.08 -69.71
C GLY A 197 11.13 22.22 -69.47
N LEU A 198 11.56 23.47 -69.63
CA LEU A 198 11.54 24.17 -70.92
C LEU A 198 11.83 25.67 -70.69
N ILE A 199 13.00 26.12 -71.15
CA ILE A 199 13.39 27.54 -71.16
C ILE A 199 12.99 28.11 -72.52
N ARG A 200 12.22 29.21 -72.55
CA ARG A 200 12.55 30.49 -73.24
C ARG A 200 11.35 31.43 -73.32
N PRO A 201 11.56 32.76 -73.28
CA PRO A 201 11.98 33.48 -74.49
C PRO A 201 13.18 34.41 -74.31
N LYS A 202 14.00 34.51 -75.37
CA LYS A 202 14.93 35.63 -75.59
C LYS A 202 14.16 36.73 -76.32
N SER A 203 14.34 37.98 -75.89
CA SER A 203 13.87 39.16 -76.62
C SER A 203 14.97 39.70 -77.55
N LYS A 204 14.50 40.54 -78.49
CA LYS A 204 15.19 41.49 -79.40
C LYS A 204 15.63 40.95 -80.76
N ARG A 205 14.90 41.33 -81.81
CA ARG A 205 15.35 42.45 -82.67
C ARG A 205 14.23 42.98 -83.56
N SER A 206 14.30 44.29 -83.73
CA SER A 206 13.45 45.23 -84.43
C SER A 206 13.72 45.31 -85.93
N ARG A 207 12.69 45.83 -86.64
CA ARG A 207 12.74 46.72 -87.83
C ARG A 207 12.53 46.08 -89.22
N ALA A 208 11.62 46.74 -89.94
CA ALA A 208 11.08 46.48 -91.26
C ALA A 208 12.05 46.70 -92.43
N ARG A 209 11.83 46.01 -93.56
CA ARG A 209 11.64 46.57 -94.93
C ARG A 209 11.72 45.45 -95.98
N ASN A 210 10.80 45.57 -96.96
CA ASN A 210 10.71 44.98 -98.30
C ASN A 210 10.74 43.46 -98.44
#